data_AF-A0A7K6LFQ1-F1
#
_entry.id   AF-A0A7K6LFQ1-F1
#
_cell.length_a   1.000
_cell.length_b   1.000
_cell.length_c   1.000
_cell.angle_alpha   90.00
_cell.angle_beta   90.00
_cell.angle_gamma   90.00
#
_symmetry.space_group_name_H-M   'P 1'
#
loop_
_entity.id
_entity.type
_entity.pdbx_description
1 polymer ?
#
loop_
_entity_poly.entity_id
_entity_poly.type
_entity_poly.pdbx_seq_one_letter_code
_entity_poly.pdbx_strand_id
1 'polypeptide(L)'
;QNMNIQVEDIRIRAILATYRKRVPVTEGYVEVKDEGTWKQICDKHWTMKNSRVVCGMFGFPSERKYNTNVYKMFASRRKQHYWAYSMDCSGNEAHISSCKLGNHLTVGTGKNSTCDNGMPAVVSCVPGRAFAPSSHSGFRKAFRQEQPLVRLKGGANTGEGRVEVLKNGEWGTVCDDNWNLVSASVVCRELGFGSAKEAITGARLGQGMGPIHLNEIDCTGFEKSVTDCKFNTESQGCNHEEDAAVRCNVPAMGFQNQLRLSGGRNPYEGRVEVLAERNGTLRWGTVCSHNWGTVEAMVVCRQLGLGFASHAFQETWYWHGDVSADDVVMSGVKCSGTEMSLSHCRHDGPHVSCPRGGGRFGAGVSCSETAPDLVLNAELVEQTSYLEDRPMFLLQCALEENCLASSAHNTSLTSGYRRLLRFSSQIHNNGQSDFRPKNGRHAWVWHDCHRHYHSMDIFTHYDILTPNGTKVAEGHKASFCLEDTECEADVQKQYECANFGEQGITVGCWDVYRHDIDCQWIDITDVPPGDYLFQVVINPNYEVAESDYSNNVMKCRSRYDGQRIWMYNCHIG
;
A
#
# COMPACT_ATOMS: atom_id res chain seq x y z
N GLN A 1 13.87 -24.54 34.54
CA GLN A 1 12.76 -25.05 33.69
C GLN A 1 12.26 -23.88 32.86
N ASN A 2 12.55 -23.87 31.55
CA ASN A 2 11.95 -22.90 30.63
C ASN A 2 10.47 -23.26 30.51
N MET A 3 9.64 -22.68 31.38
CA MET A 3 8.20 -22.75 31.20
C MET A 3 7.88 -21.92 29.96
N ASN A 4 7.50 -22.62 28.90
CA ASN A 4 6.98 -22.05 27.67
C ASN A 4 5.56 -21.52 27.97
N ILE A 5 5.45 -20.52 28.84
CA ILE A 5 4.19 -19.81 29.08
C ILE A 5 4.00 -18.92 27.86
N GLN A 6 3.27 -19.46 26.89
CA GLN A 6 2.74 -18.72 25.76
C GLN A 6 1.75 -17.68 26.32
N VAL A 7 2.26 -16.47 26.60
CA VAL A 7 1.44 -15.28 26.86
C VAL A 7 0.81 -14.88 25.52
N GLU A 8 -0.12 -15.69 25.02
CA GLU A 8 -0.75 -15.48 23.71
C GLU A 8 -1.74 -14.31 23.75
N ASP A 9 -2.38 -14.08 24.90
CA ASP A 9 -3.45 -13.10 25.05
C ASP A 9 -3.08 -12.04 26.10
N ILE A 10 -2.62 -10.87 25.65
CA ILE A 10 -2.38 -9.67 26.48
C ILE A 10 -3.29 -8.52 26.01
N ARG A 11 -3.72 -7.64 26.93
CA ARG A 11 -4.51 -6.45 26.58
C ARG A 11 -4.23 -5.24 27.46
N ILE A 12 -4.54 -4.06 26.93
CA ILE A 12 -4.65 -2.82 27.69
C ILE A 12 -6.12 -2.58 28.04
N ARG A 13 -6.46 -2.69 29.33
CA ARG A 13 -7.82 -2.44 29.82
C ARG A 13 -7.99 -0.99 30.27
N ALA A 14 -8.77 -0.21 29.52
CA ALA A 14 -9.10 1.16 29.88
C ALA A 14 -9.91 1.25 31.19
N ILE A 15 -9.34 1.92 32.20
CA ILE A 15 -9.97 2.08 33.52
C ILE A 15 -10.79 3.37 33.61
N LEU A 16 -10.26 4.47 33.07
CA LEU A 16 -10.89 5.78 33.13
C LEU A 16 -11.99 5.91 32.06
N ALA A 17 -13.12 6.49 32.44
CA ALA A 17 -14.25 6.69 31.53
C ALA A 17 -13.85 7.47 30.27
N THR A 18 -12.94 8.44 30.41
CA THR A 18 -12.36 9.23 29.31
C THR A 18 -11.70 8.36 28.23
N TYR A 19 -11.08 7.25 28.62
CA TYR A 19 -10.38 6.35 27.69
C TYR A 19 -11.24 5.17 27.22
N ARG A 20 -12.31 4.79 27.95
CA ARG A 20 -13.21 3.70 27.54
C ARG A 20 -13.97 3.97 26.24
N LYS A 21 -14.21 5.24 25.92
CA LYS A 21 -14.91 5.66 24.68
C LYS A 21 -13.95 6.12 23.58
N ARG A 22 -12.64 6.13 23.83
CA ARG A 22 -11.63 6.54 22.86
C ARG A 22 -11.09 5.34 22.12
N VAL A 23 -10.89 5.52 20.82
CA VAL A 23 -10.24 4.56 19.94
C VAL A 23 -9.06 5.29 19.29
N PRO A 24 -7.82 4.76 19.39
CA PRO A 24 -7.45 3.53 20.07
C PRO A 24 -7.37 3.70 21.61
N VAL A 25 -7.36 2.58 22.34
CA VAL A 25 -7.11 2.57 23.79
C VAL A 25 -5.63 2.82 24.04
N THR A 26 -5.31 3.97 24.63
CA THR A 26 -3.92 4.41 24.85
C THR A 26 -3.44 4.28 26.28
N GLU A 27 -4.32 4.05 27.26
CA GLU A 27 -3.93 4.01 28.67
C GLU A 27 -4.81 3.05 29.48
N GLY A 28 -4.20 2.19 30.30
CA GLY A 28 -4.93 1.18 31.05
C GLY A 28 -4.06 0.18 31.80
N TYR A 29 -4.73 -0.73 32.50
CA TYR A 29 -4.05 -1.87 33.14
C TYR A 29 -3.61 -2.89 32.11
N VAL A 30 -2.42 -3.43 32.29
CA VAL A 30 -1.93 -4.55 31.50
C VAL A 30 -2.45 -5.84 32.10
N GLU A 31 -3.19 -6.61 31.31
CA GLU A 31 -3.76 -7.89 31.71
C GLU A 31 -3.27 -8.99 30.76
N VAL A 32 -2.91 -10.14 31.32
CA VAL A 32 -2.54 -11.37 30.61
C VAL A 32 -3.63 -12.39 30.85
N LYS A 33 -4.01 -13.14 29.82
CA LYS A 33 -4.92 -14.26 29.94
C LYS A 33 -4.14 -15.51 30.30
N ASP A 34 -4.55 -16.14 31.39
CA ASP A 34 -3.92 -17.33 31.94
C ASP A 34 -5.04 -18.30 32.33
N GLU A 35 -5.01 -19.50 31.75
CA GLU A 35 -6.06 -20.53 31.90
C GLU A 35 -7.48 -19.99 31.62
N GLY A 36 -7.62 -19.13 30.61
CA GLY A 36 -8.90 -18.51 30.23
C GLY A 36 -9.35 -17.33 31.09
N THR A 37 -8.60 -16.99 32.15
CA THR A 37 -8.92 -15.86 33.04
C THR A 37 -7.97 -14.69 32.84
N TRP A 38 -8.50 -13.46 32.80
CA TRP A 38 -7.68 -12.25 32.70
C TRP A 38 -7.12 -11.87 34.07
N LYS A 39 -5.79 -11.88 34.19
CA LYS A 39 -5.03 -11.54 35.41
C LYS A 39 -4.20 -10.28 35.16
N GLN A 40 -4.09 -9.40 36.15
CA GLN A 40 -3.27 -8.19 36.05
C GLN A 40 -1.77 -8.51 36.22
N ILE A 41 -0.89 -7.77 35.57
CA ILE A 41 0.55 -7.82 35.89
C ILE A 41 0.81 -6.92 37.10
N CYS A 42 1.65 -7.37 38.04
CA CYS A 42 2.07 -6.57 39.19
C CYS A 42 3.06 -5.47 38.75
N ASP A 43 2.91 -4.25 39.28
CA ASP A 43 3.80 -3.12 38.96
C ASP A 43 5.18 -3.21 39.63
N LYS A 44 5.38 -4.15 40.57
CA LYS A 44 6.69 -4.39 41.17
C LYS A 44 7.68 -4.82 40.09
N HIS A 45 8.79 -4.09 39.99
CA HIS A 45 9.80 -4.24 38.94
C HIS A 45 9.31 -3.88 37.53
N TRP A 46 8.14 -3.25 37.39
CA TRP A 46 7.69 -2.72 36.11
C TRP A 46 8.45 -1.43 35.76
N THR A 47 9.22 -1.46 34.68
CA THR A 47 10.04 -0.33 34.23
C THR A 47 9.46 0.34 32.98
N MET A 48 10.03 1.48 32.60
CA MET A 48 9.71 2.12 31.31
C MET A 48 10.02 1.21 30.11
N LYS A 49 11.01 0.31 30.21
CA LYS A 49 11.34 -0.65 29.16
C LYS A 49 10.21 -1.64 28.92
N ASN A 50 9.57 -2.13 29.97
CA ASN A 50 8.37 -2.96 29.87
C ASN A 50 7.23 -2.20 29.18
N SER A 51 7.00 -0.95 29.61
CA SER A 51 5.99 -0.08 28.98
C SER A 51 6.26 0.18 27.49
N ARG A 52 7.53 0.39 27.10
CA ARG A 52 7.94 0.57 25.71
C ARG A 52 7.60 -0.66 24.85
N VAL A 53 7.93 -1.87 25.33
CA VAL A 53 7.62 -3.12 24.61
C VAL A 53 6.11 -3.32 24.49
N VAL A 54 5.36 -3.11 25.58
CA VAL A 54 3.88 -3.22 25.55
C VAL A 54 3.28 -2.20 24.59
N CYS A 55 3.65 -0.92 24.68
CA CYS A 55 3.14 0.09 23.76
C CYS A 55 3.49 -0.25 22.31
N GLY A 56 4.73 -0.70 22.06
CA GLY A 56 5.18 -1.17 20.75
C GLY A 56 4.29 -2.28 20.18
N MET A 57 4.07 -3.37 20.92
CA MET A 57 3.25 -4.48 20.41
C MET A 57 1.77 -4.12 20.19
N PHE A 58 1.26 -3.08 20.86
CA PHE A 58 -0.10 -2.53 20.61
C PHE A 58 -0.15 -1.46 19.52
N GLY A 59 0.95 -1.26 18.78
CA GLY A 59 0.99 -0.37 17.63
C GLY A 59 1.36 1.08 17.93
N PHE A 60 1.93 1.36 19.10
CA PHE A 60 2.31 2.70 19.52
C PHE A 60 3.83 2.89 19.48
N PRO A 61 4.34 3.98 18.87
CA PRO A 61 5.79 4.19 18.71
C PRO A 61 6.52 4.50 20.01
N SER A 62 5.80 4.99 21.03
CA SER A 62 6.39 5.39 22.30
C SER A 62 5.39 5.39 23.45
N GLU A 63 5.94 5.40 24.66
CA GLU A 63 5.25 5.50 25.92
C GLU A 63 5.39 6.90 26.55
N ARG A 64 4.49 7.24 27.49
CA ARG A 64 4.53 8.48 28.27
C ARG A 64 4.18 8.24 29.73
N LYS A 65 4.39 9.26 30.57
CA LYS A 65 4.02 9.23 31.98
C LYS A 65 2.50 9.35 32.16
N TYR A 66 1.98 8.69 33.20
CA TYR A 66 0.56 8.73 33.60
C TYR A 66 0.41 9.19 35.06
N ASN A 67 -0.81 9.54 35.47
CA ASN A 67 -1.09 9.95 36.84
C ASN A 67 -1.28 8.73 37.76
N THR A 68 -0.23 8.38 38.50
CA THR A 68 -0.21 7.23 39.41
C THR A 68 -1.28 7.28 40.50
N ASN A 69 -1.63 8.46 41.00
CA ASN A 69 -2.55 8.60 42.14
C ASN A 69 -3.97 8.17 41.76
N VAL A 70 -4.38 8.45 40.53
CA VAL A 70 -5.68 8.05 40.00
C VAL A 70 -5.78 6.52 39.94
N TYR A 71 -4.77 5.87 39.38
CA TYR A 71 -4.75 4.41 39.27
C TYR A 71 -4.61 3.71 40.63
N LYS A 72 -3.86 4.28 41.58
CA LYS A 72 -3.82 3.81 42.97
C LYS A 72 -5.21 3.82 43.61
N MET A 73 -5.96 4.90 43.40
CA MET A 73 -7.34 5.02 43.90
C MET A 73 -8.27 3.96 43.29
N PHE A 74 -8.15 3.65 41.99
CA PHE A 74 -8.96 2.61 41.36
C PHE A 74 -8.53 1.20 41.78
N ALA A 75 -7.24 0.97 41.97
CA ALA A 75 -6.70 -0.31 42.42
C ALA A 75 -7.20 -0.69 43.82
N SER A 76 -7.31 0.27 44.75
CA SER A 76 -7.77 0.02 46.12
C SER A 76 -9.27 -0.30 46.24
N ARG A 77 -10.08 0.07 45.25
CA ARG A 77 -11.55 -0.14 45.25
C ARG A 77 -11.99 -1.55 44.88
N ARG A 78 -11.10 -2.38 44.33
CA ARG A 78 -11.44 -3.73 43.84
C ARG A 78 -10.36 -4.73 44.25
N LYS A 79 -10.78 -5.97 44.51
CA LYS A 79 -9.84 -7.07 44.68
C LYS A 79 -9.17 -7.38 43.34
N GLN A 80 -7.85 -7.29 43.31
CA GLN A 80 -7.05 -7.54 42.11
C GLN A 80 -6.68 -9.03 42.04
N HIS A 81 -6.53 -9.56 40.82
CA HIS A 81 -6.12 -10.93 40.56
C HIS A 81 -4.86 -10.88 39.72
N TYR A 82 -3.69 -10.96 40.37
CA TYR A 82 -2.43 -10.84 39.67
C TYR A 82 -1.97 -12.17 39.08
N TRP A 83 -1.29 -12.06 37.94
CA TRP A 83 -0.51 -13.12 37.36
C TRP A 83 0.75 -13.38 38.20
N ALA A 84 1.25 -14.62 38.19
CA ALA A 84 2.26 -15.09 39.15
C ALA A 84 3.69 -14.59 38.85
N TYR A 85 3.94 -14.03 37.67
CA TYR A 85 5.26 -13.66 37.20
C TYR A 85 5.39 -12.16 36.98
N SER A 86 6.60 -11.64 37.21
CA SER A 86 7.01 -10.31 36.76
C SER A 86 7.61 -10.40 35.35
N MET A 87 7.72 -9.27 34.66
CA MET A 87 8.34 -9.19 33.32
C MET A 87 9.60 -8.34 33.39
N ASP A 88 10.68 -8.78 32.76
CA ASP A 88 11.95 -8.05 32.67
C ASP A 88 12.35 -7.89 31.19
N CYS A 89 12.00 -6.74 30.62
CA CYS A 89 12.27 -6.39 29.22
C CYS A 89 13.51 -5.50 29.12
N SER A 90 14.37 -5.74 28.12
CA SER A 90 15.51 -4.89 27.81
C SER A 90 15.11 -3.59 27.11
N GLY A 91 13.97 -3.59 26.40
CA GLY A 91 13.32 -2.44 25.76
C GLY A 91 13.40 -2.42 24.22
N ASN A 92 14.16 -3.33 23.62
CA ASN A 92 14.29 -3.47 22.16
C ASN A 92 13.47 -4.65 21.60
N GLU A 93 12.85 -5.46 22.45
CA GLU A 93 12.02 -6.58 22.04
C GLU A 93 10.80 -6.09 21.24
N ALA A 94 10.43 -6.88 20.23
CA ALA A 94 9.24 -6.63 19.42
C ALA A 94 7.94 -7.03 20.14
N HIS A 95 8.00 -8.03 21.01
CA HIS A 95 6.85 -8.57 21.73
C HIS A 95 7.21 -8.91 23.18
N ILE A 96 6.24 -8.82 24.09
CA ILE A 96 6.47 -9.06 25.52
C ILE A 96 6.85 -10.51 25.84
N SER A 97 6.45 -11.47 25.00
CA SER A 97 6.85 -12.88 25.14
C SER A 97 8.34 -13.10 24.91
N SER A 98 9.03 -12.17 24.22
CA SER A 98 10.48 -12.20 24.05
C SER A 98 11.22 -11.60 25.25
N CYS A 99 10.52 -10.96 26.19
CA CYS A 99 11.12 -10.49 27.43
C CYS A 99 11.40 -11.67 28.37
N LYS A 100 12.39 -11.51 29.25
CA LYS A 100 12.70 -12.52 30.26
C LYS A 100 11.59 -12.51 31.32
N LEU A 101 11.09 -13.70 31.67
CA LEU A 101 10.24 -13.85 32.84
C LEU A 101 11.06 -13.51 34.09
N GLY A 102 10.58 -12.55 34.86
CA GLY A 102 11.16 -12.19 36.13
C GLY A 102 10.83 -13.21 37.22
N ASN A 103 11.19 -12.89 38.46
CA ASN A 103 10.98 -13.78 39.60
C ASN A 103 9.48 -14.09 39.81
N HIS A 104 9.20 -15.33 40.22
CA HIS A 104 7.88 -15.74 40.69
C HIS A 104 7.52 -14.92 41.93
N LEU A 105 6.40 -14.21 41.88
CA LEU A 105 5.91 -13.42 43.01
C LEU A 105 5.46 -14.41 44.10
N THR A 106 6.15 -14.41 45.24
CA THR A 106 5.95 -15.39 46.32
C THR A 106 4.52 -15.35 46.84
N VAL A 107 3.82 -16.49 46.79
CA VAL A 107 2.59 -16.73 47.56
C VAL A 107 3.02 -16.87 49.01
N GLY A 108 2.88 -15.81 49.81
CA GLY A 108 3.16 -15.87 51.23
C GLY A 108 2.32 -16.98 51.87
N THR A 109 2.97 -17.87 52.63
CA THR A 109 2.31 -18.90 53.43
C THR A 109 1.24 -18.27 54.30
N GLY A 110 -0.03 -18.41 53.90
CA GLY A 110 -1.21 -17.95 54.64
C GLY A 110 -2.07 -16.85 53.99
N LYS A 111 -1.68 -16.23 52.86
CA LYS A 111 -2.56 -15.32 52.10
C LYS A 111 -2.33 -15.47 50.59
N ASN A 112 -3.43 -15.58 49.83
CA ASN A 112 -3.50 -15.48 48.36
C ASN A 112 -3.15 -14.04 47.90
N SER A 113 -1.99 -13.51 48.26
CA SER A 113 -1.53 -12.18 47.84
C SER A 113 -0.32 -12.31 46.92
N THR A 114 -0.60 -12.24 45.62
CA THR A 114 0.39 -12.36 44.55
C THR A 114 1.16 -11.04 44.29
N CYS A 115 0.78 -9.92 44.90
CA CYS A 115 1.42 -8.62 44.71
C CYS A 115 1.26 -7.75 45.98
N ASP A 116 1.94 -8.14 47.08
CA ASP A 116 1.84 -7.45 48.38
C ASP A 116 2.28 -5.97 48.28
N ASN A 117 1.40 -5.02 48.59
CA ASN A 117 1.64 -3.57 48.48
C ASN A 117 1.94 -3.05 47.06
N GLY A 118 1.74 -3.86 46.01
CA GLY A 118 1.81 -3.41 44.62
C GLY A 118 0.43 -3.10 44.04
N MET A 119 0.43 -2.48 42.87
CA MET A 119 -0.78 -2.18 42.09
C MET A 119 -0.68 -2.81 40.69
N PRO A 120 -1.78 -2.86 39.92
CA PRO A 120 -1.71 -3.31 38.53
C PRO A 120 -0.77 -2.41 37.72
N ALA A 121 0.09 -3.03 36.93
CA ALA A 121 0.95 -2.35 35.97
C ALA A 121 0.09 -1.55 35.00
N VAL A 122 0.48 -0.29 34.76
CA VAL A 122 -0.23 0.65 33.90
C VAL A 122 0.71 1.07 32.78
N VAL A 123 0.18 1.08 31.56
CA VAL A 123 0.85 1.68 30.40
C VAL A 123 0.06 2.90 29.93
N SER A 124 0.79 3.91 29.45
CA SER A 124 0.24 5.06 28.74
C SER A 124 1.06 5.27 27.49
N CYS A 125 0.44 5.07 26.33
CA CYS A 125 1.08 5.05 25.03
C CYS A 125 0.77 6.33 24.25
N VAL A 126 1.69 6.73 23.39
CA VAL A 126 1.54 7.87 22.49
C VAL A 126 1.17 7.33 21.10
N PRO A 127 -0.02 7.64 20.57
CA PRO A 127 -0.38 7.24 19.21
C PRO A 127 0.47 7.99 18.19
N GLY A 128 0.87 7.28 17.13
CA GLY A 128 1.44 7.89 15.94
C GLY A 128 0.46 8.89 15.31
N ARG A 129 0.99 9.80 14.49
CA ARG A 129 0.21 10.91 13.91
C ARG A 129 -1.07 10.46 13.20
N ALA A 130 -1.01 9.35 12.46
CA ALA A 130 -2.14 8.79 11.73
C ALA A 130 -3.25 8.25 12.66
N PHE A 131 -2.91 7.86 13.90
CA PHE A 131 -3.82 7.23 14.86
C PHE A 131 -4.18 8.16 16.04
N ALA A 132 -3.69 9.40 16.03
CA ALA A 132 -4.00 10.37 17.06
C ALA A 132 -5.49 10.74 16.98
N PRO A 133 -6.25 10.70 18.10
CA PRO A 133 -7.65 11.10 18.09
C PRO A 133 -7.77 12.55 17.59
N SER A 134 -8.50 12.74 16.50
CA SER A 134 -8.75 14.06 15.91
C SER A 134 -9.31 15.00 16.98
N SER A 135 -8.51 15.93 17.49
CA SER A 135 -9.06 17.08 18.19
C SER A 135 -9.71 17.96 17.13
N HIS A 136 -11.01 17.77 16.90
CA HIS A 136 -11.82 18.87 16.39
C HIS A 136 -11.56 20.06 17.34
N SER A 137 -11.06 21.16 16.77
CA SER A 137 -10.56 22.39 17.39
C SER A 137 -9.07 22.43 17.77
N GLY A 138 -8.33 23.31 17.08
CA GLY A 138 -7.47 24.26 17.80
C GLY A 138 -5.95 24.12 17.74
N PHE A 139 -5.35 23.07 17.15
CA PHE A 139 -3.88 23.01 17.04
C PHE A 139 -3.40 22.60 15.64
N ARG A 140 -3.58 23.51 14.66
CA ARG A 140 -2.59 23.64 13.58
C ARG A 140 -1.35 24.31 14.18
N LYS A 141 -0.60 23.62 15.04
CA LYS A 141 0.82 23.98 15.16
C LYS A 141 1.39 23.75 13.77
N ALA A 142 1.92 24.81 13.18
CA ALA A 142 2.72 24.76 11.96
C ALA A 142 3.91 23.84 12.23
N PHE A 143 3.71 22.54 12.05
CA PHE A 143 4.78 21.56 12.06
C PHE A 143 5.38 21.58 10.66
N ARG A 144 6.70 21.80 10.58
CA ARG A 144 7.46 21.64 9.35
C ARG A 144 7.17 20.23 8.84
N GLN A 145 6.72 20.16 7.59
CA GLN A 145 6.69 18.93 6.83
C GLN A 145 8.15 18.59 6.53
N GLU A 146 8.87 18.04 7.51
CA GLU A 146 10.15 17.40 7.23
C GLU A 146 9.88 16.24 6.28
N GLN A 147 10.67 16.16 5.21
CA GLN A 147 10.50 15.09 4.23
C GLN A 147 10.74 13.76 4.94
N PRO A 148 9.84 12.77 4.79
CA PRO A 148 10.06 11.46 5.37
C PRO A 148 11.31 10.85 4.72
N LEU A 149 12.24 10.36 5.54
CA LEU A 149 13.45 9.69 5.09
C LEU A 149 13.23 8.20 4.80
N VAL A 150 12.09 7.66 5.24
CA VAL A 150 11.71 6.26 5.09
C VAL A 150 10.24 6.18 4.66
N ARG A 151 9.92 5.24 3.77
CA ARG A 151 8.55 4.92 3.36
C ARG A 151 8.36 3.42 3.16
N LEU A 152 7.11 2.97 3.16
CA LEU A 152 6.73 1.59 2.85
C LEU A 152 5.95 1.56 1.55
N LYS A 153 6.29 0.61 0.65
CA LYS A 153 5.65 0.40 -0.65
C LYS A 153 5.21 -1.05 -0.84
N GLY A 154 4.27 -1.29 -1.75
CA GLY A 154 3.80 -2.63 -2.12
C GLY A 154 3.05 -3.42 -1.02
N GLY A 155 2.74 -2.81 0.12
CA GLY A 155 2.04 -3.49 1.21
C GLY A 155 0.52 -3.33 1.16
N ALA A 156 -0.21 -4.41 1.43
CA ALA A 156 -1.69 -4.40 1.40
C ALA A 156 -2.30 -3.60 2.56
N ASN A 157 -1.66 -3.66 3.72
CA ASN A 157 -2.15 -3.08 4.95
C ASN A 157 -1.34 -1.85 5.38
N THR A 158 -1.97 -0.98 6.18
CA THR A 158 -1.26 0.13 6.81
C THR A 158 -0.15 -0.41 7.73
N GLY A 159 1.07 0.09 7.55
CA GLY A 159 2.24 -0.36 8.30
C GLY A 159 2.87 -1.65 7.77
N GLU A 160 2.58 -2.01 6.53
CA GLU A 160 3.18 -3.15 5.84
C GLU A 160 3.79 -2.67 4.51
N GLY A 161 4.91 -3.27 4.08
CA GLY A 161 5.50 -3.03 2.77
C GLY A 161 7.03 -3.14 2.74
N ARG A 162 7.59 -3.10 1.52
CA ARG A 162 9.03 -2.95 1.23
C ARG A 162 9.55 -1.65 1.81
N VAL A 163 10.71 -1.70 2.46
CA VAL A 163 11.36 -0.53 3.06
C VAL A 163 12.15 0.23 2.01
N GLU A 164 11.79 1.49 1.80
CA GLU A 164 12.55 2.40 0.95
C GLU A 164 13.06 3.58 1.78
N VAL A 165 14.30 3.99 1.54
CA VAL A 165 14.96 5.09 2.23
C VAL A 165 15.38 6.17 1.24
N LEU A 166 15.29 7.44 1.66
CA LEU A 166 15.69 8.59 0.86
C LEU A 166 17.14 8.95 1.19
N LYS A 167 18.05 8.77 0.23
CA LYS A 167 19.47 9.10 0.39
C LYS A 167 19.94 9.87 -0.84
N ASN A 168 20.66 10.97 -0.61
CA ASN A 168 21.14 11.86 -1.68
C ASN A 168 20.04 12.39 -2.63
N GLY A 169 18.79 12.49 -2.15
CA GLY A 169 17.65 12.98 -2.94
C GLY A 169 16.96 11.92 -3.80
N GLU A 170 17.39 10.66 -3.71
CA GLU A 170 16.82 9.53 -4.45
C GLU A 170 16.32 8.43 -3.51
N TRP A 171 15.15 7.88 -3.80
CA TRP A 171 14.62 6.73 -3.07
C TRP A 171 15.32 5.46 -3.53
N GLY A 172 15.68 4.61 -2.58
CA GLY A 172 16.26 3.30 -2.86
C GLY A 172 15.91 2.31 -1.76
N THR A 173 16.17 1.04 -2.01
CA THR A 173 15.74 -0.06 -1.14
C THR A 173 16.81 -0.44 -0.12
N VAL A 174 16.49 -1.45 0.69
CA VAL A 174 17.35 -2.00 1.74
C VAL A 174 17.51 -3.49 1.47
N CYS A 175 18.75 -3.98 1.38
CA CYS A 175 19.02 -5.42 1.26
C CYS A 175 18.70 -6.16 2.56
N ASP A 176 18.24 -7.40 2.45
CA ASP A 176 17.75 -8.19 3.56
C ASP A 176 18.81 -8.99 4.33
N ASP A 177 20.07 -8.92 3.90
CA ASP A 177 21.20 -9.45 4.65
C ASP A 177 21.21 -8.91 6.08
N ASN A 178 21.26 -9.81 7.07
CA ASN A 178 21.16 -9.50 8.51
C ASN A 178 19.85 -8.76 8.92
N TRP A 179 18.82 -8.73 8.07
CA TRP A 179 17.54 -8.11 8.38
C TRP A 179 16.80 -8.87 9.47
N ASN A 180 16.45 -8.16 10.55
CA ASN A 180 15.91 -8.77 11.75
C ASN A 180 14.81 -7.92 12.41
N LEU A 181 14.10 -8.51 13.38
CA LEU A 181 12.97 -7.87 14.06
C LEU A 181 13.33 -6.58 14.81
N VAL A 182 14.57 -6.43 15.26
CA VAL A 182 15.01 -5.21 15.97
C VAL A 182 15.12 -4.06 14.99
N SER A 183 15.81 -4.27 13.86
CA SER A 183 15.94 -3.30 12.77
C SER A 183 14.58 -2.94 12.15
N ALA A 184 13.74 -3.94 11.87
CA ALA A 184 12.37 -3.73 11.42
C ALA A 184 11.53 -2.91 12.43
N SER A 185 11.71 -3.13 13.73
CA SER A 185 11.01 -2.36 14.77
C SER A 185 11.49 -0.90 14.87
N VAL A 186 12.71 -0.58 14.42
CA VAL A 186 13.15 0.82 14.27
C VAL A 186 12.36 1.49 13.16
N VAL A 187 12.27 0.87 11.99
CA VAL A 187 11.47 1.37 10.85
C VAL A 187 10.00 1.58 11.25
N CYS A 188 9.38 0.60 11.90
CA CYS A 188 7.98 0.73 12.34
C CYS A 188 7.77 1.91 13.29
N ARG A 189 8.67 2.11 14.27
CA ARG A 189 8.57 3.23 15.23
C ARG A 189 8.85 4.58 14.59
N GLU A 190 9.81 4.65 13.67
CA GLU A 190 10.13 5.85 12.88
C GLU A 190 8.90 6.34 12.09
N LEU A 191 8.17 5.41 11.47
CA LEU A 191 6.93 5.69 10.73
C LEU A 191 5.72 5.97 11.63
N GLY A 192 5.88 5.88 12.96
CA GLY A 192 4.83 6.16 13.93
C GLY A 192 3.90 4.98 14.22
N PHE A 193 4.28 3.76 13.83
CA PHE A 193 3.65 2.52 14.23
C PHE A 193 4.27 1.98 15.52
N GLY A 194 3.89 0.76 15.91
CA GLY A 194 4.49 0.06 17.03
C GLY A 194 5.81 -0.63 16.72
N SER A 195 6.04 -1.79 17.34
CA SER A 195 7.11 -2.71 16.96
C SER A 195 6.75 -3.49 15.68
N ALA A 196 7.75 -4.11 15.06
CA ALA A 196 7.51 -5.03 13.95
C ALA A 196 6.88 -6.34 14.45
N LYS A 197 5.87 -6.82 13.74
CA LYS A 197 5.38 -8.21 13.80
C LYS A 197 6.35 -9.14 13.09
N GLU A 198 6.79 -8.73 11.90
CA GLU A 198 7.67 -9.51 11.02
C GLU A 198 8.74 -8.62 10.40
N ALA A 199 9.95 -9.17 10.30
CA ALA A 199 11.01 -8.70 9.42
C ALA A 199 11.01 -9.62 8.20
N ILE A 200 10.63 -9.08 7.05
CA ILE A 200 10.38 -9.84 5.83
C ILE A 200 11.58 -9.68 4.91
N THR A 201 12.05 -10.82 4.40
CA THR A 201 13.15 -10.99 3.44
C THR A 201 12.62 -11.58 2.13
N GLY A 202 13.44 -11.57 1.08
CA GLY A 202 13.24 -12.19 -0.22
C GLY A 202 12.21 -11.45 -1.07
N ALA A 203 12.17 -10.12 -0.98
CA ALA A 203 11.24 -9.26 -1.74
C ALA A 203 9.77 -9.70 -1.70
N ARG A 204 9.35 -10.41 -0.63
CA ARG A 204 8.02 -11.04 -0.55
C ARG A 204 6.85 -10.05 -0.58
N LEU A 205 7.11 -8.77 -0.35
CA LEU A 205 6.12 -7.69 -0.49
C LEU A 205 6.33 -6.84 -1.74
N GLY A 206 7.02 -7.38 -2.74
CA GLY A 206 7.34 -6.75 -4.01
C GLY A 206 8.78 -6.22 -4.09
N GLN A 207 9.33 -6.23 -5.29
CA GLN A 207 10.66 -5.75 -5.65
C GLN A 207 10.70 -4.24 -5.87
N GLY A 208 11.81 -3.60 -5.54
CA GLY A 208 12.08 -2.21 -5.89
C GLY A 208 12.64 -2.05 -7.31
N MET A 209 13.01 -0.82 -7.63
CA MET A 209 13.84 -0.49 -8.79
C MET A 209 14.85 0.58 -8.41
N GLY A 210 16.01 0.57 -9.06
CA GLY A 210 17.03 1.59 -8.89
C GLY A 210 18.06 1.21 -7.81
N PRO A 211 18.53 2.16 -6.99
CA PRO A 211 19.63 1.89 -6.06
C PRO A 211 19.18 1.11 -4.81
N ILE A 212 20.04 0.19 -4.37
CA ILE A 212 19.98 -0.43 -3.04
C ILE A 212 20.90 0.37 -2.10
N HIS A 213 20.32 1.13 -1.17
CA HIS A 213 21.04 2.16 -0.40
C HIS A 213 21.71 1.65 0.87
N LEU A 214 21.13 0.63 1.50
CA LEU A 214 21.56 0.08 2.80
C LEU A 214 21.67 -1.44 2.70
N ASN A 215 22.68 -1.98 3.38
CA ASN A 215 22.93 -3.41 3.50
C ASN A 215 23.37 -3.76 4.94
N GLU A 216 23.19 -5.01 5.38
CA GLU A 216 23.62 -5.54 6.68
C GLU A 216 23.22 -4.65 7.88
N ILE A 217 21.95 -4.23 7.95
CA ILE A 217 21.50 -3.29 8.98
C ILE A 217 21.52 -3.92 10.38
N ASP A 218 22.35 -3.35 11.25
CA ASP A 218 22.56 -3.76 12.64
C ASP A 218 22.12 -2.64 13.61
N CYS A 219 20.82 -2.64 13.95
CA CYS A 219 20.24 -1.71 14.91
C CYS A 219 20.30 -2.23 16.35
N THR A 220 20.52 -1.34 17.31
CA THR A 220 20.39 -1.63 18.75
C THR A 220 18.92 -1.70 19.20
N GLY A 221 18.01 -1.02 18.48
CA GLY A 221 16.57 -0.93 18.73
C GLY A 221 16.12 0.37 19.43
N PHE A 222 17.05 1.30 19.67
CA PHE A 222 16.82 2.58 20.33
C PHE A 222 17.05 3.79 19.42
N GLU A 223 17.52 3.55 18.19
CA GLU A 223 17.65 4.53 17.14
C GLU A 223 16.30 5.18 16.82
N LYS A 224 16.33 6.44 16.36
CA LYS A 224 15.13 7.17 15.96
C LYS A 224 14.82 6.97 14.47
N SER A 225 15.87 6.79 13.66
CA SER A 225 15.76 6.43 12.26
C SER A 225 16.59 5.18 11.97
N VAL A 226 16.14 4.38 11.00
CA VAL A 226 16.93 3.25 10.48
C VAL A 226 18.27 3.71 9.89
N THR A 227 18.34 4.95 9.42
CA THR A 227 19.57 5.56 8.89
C THR A 227 20.60 5.90 9.97
N ASP A 228 20.22 5.87 11.25
CA ASP A 228 21.14 6.01 12.39
C ASP A 228 21.77 4.68 12.83
N CYS A 229 21.26 3.55 12.33
CA CYS A 229 21.80 2.23 12.65
C CYS A 229 23.17 2.03 11.99
N LYS A 230 23.93 1.04 12.47
CA LYS A 230 25.12 0.60 11.75
C LYS A 230 24.68 -0.18 10.51
N PHE A 231 25.26 0.11 9.36
CA PHE A 231 24.98 -0.59 8.10
C PHE A 231 26.24 -0.60 7.21
N ASN A 232 26.27 -1.52 6.26
CA ASN A 232 27.27 -1.53 5.19
C ASN A 232 26.80 -0.64 4.02
N THR A 233 27.70 0.17 3.48
CA THR A 233 27.46 1.00 2.28
C THR A 233 27.67 0.24 0.98
N GLU A 234 28.40 -0.88 1.03
CA GLU A 234 28.58 -1.76 -0.12
C GLU A 234 27.36 -2.68 -0.25
N SER A 235 26.60 -2.49 -1.31
CA SER A 235 25.51 -3.39 -1.75
C SER A 235 25.98 -4.35 -2.85
N GLN A 236 27.29 -4.50 -3.03
CA GLN A 236 27.86 -5.36 -4.06
C GLN A 236 27.61 -6.83 -3.73
N GLY A 237 26.59 -7.41 -4.37
CA GLY A 237 26.13 -8.77 -4.11
C GLY A 237 24.62 -8.87 -3.94
N CYS A 238 23.97 -7.77 -3.53
CA CYS A 238 22.52 -7.73 -3.40
C CYS A 238 21.84 -7.37 -4.72
N ASN A 239 20.67 -7.96 -4.98
CA ASN A 239 19.76 -7.55 -6.03
C ASN A 239 18.34 -7.27 -5.48
N HIS A 240 17.38 -6.92 -6.33
CA HIS A 240 16.04 -6.55 -5.87
C HIS A 240 15.19 -7.73 -5.37
N GLU A 241 15.57 -8.98 -5.63
CA GLU A 241 14.96 -10.17 -5.01
C GLU A 241 15.25 -10.23 -3.51
N GLU A 242 16.24 -9.47 -3.02
CA GLU A 242 16.67 -9.40 -1.61
C GLU A 242 16.18 -8.12 -0.92
N ASP A 243 15.19 -7.42 -1.48
CA ASP A 243 14.65 -6.22 -0.86
C ASP A 243 13.89 -6.53 0.44
N ALA A 244 14.31 -5.88 1.52
CA ALA A 244 13.76 -6.02 2.86
C ALA A 244 12.41 -5.31 3.01
N ALA A 245 11.52 -5.94 3.79
CA ALA A 245 10.18 -5.44 4.07
C ALA A 245 9.80 -5.60 5.55
N VAL A 246 8.73 -4.91 5.97
CA VAL A 246 8.21 -5.00 7.35
C VAL A 246 6.71 -5.22 7.39
N ARG A 247 6.24 -5.86 8.46
CA ARG A 247 4.86 -5.77 8.95
C ARG A 247 4.87 -5.21 10.35
N CYS A 248 4.25 -4.05 10.54
CA CYS A 248 4.20 -3.37 11.83
C CYS A 248 2.96 -3.71 12.64
N ASN A 249 3.07 -3.59 13.97
CA ASN A 249 1.90 -3.49 14.82
C ASN A 249 1.24 -2.12 14.61
N VAL A 250 -0.08 -2.13 14.40
CA VAL A 250 -0.90 -0.93 14.29
C VAL A 250 -1.98 -0.93 15.38
N PRO A 251 -2.37 0.23 15.93
CA PRO A 251 -3.39 0.28 16.97
C PRO A 251 -4.74 -0.25 16.47
N ALA A 252 -5.45 -0.98 17.32
CA ALA A 252 -6.79 -1.46 16.98
C ALA A 252 -7.79 -0.29 16.90
N MET A 253 -8.15 0.09 15.66
CA MET A 253 -9.06 1.21 15.38
C MET A 253 -10.53 0.80 15.25
N GLY A 254 -10.84 -0.49 15.15
CA GLY A 254 -12.22 -0.99 15.08
C GLY A 254 -13.00 -0.60 13.81
N PHE A 255 -12.33 -0.10 12.77
CA PHE A 255 -12.98 0.31 11.51
C PHE A 255 -13.70 -0.84 10.80
N GLN A 256 -13.19 -2.06 10.94
CA GLN A 256 -13.82 -3.29 10.44
C GLN A 256 -15.23 -3.57 10.99
N ASN A 257 -15.61 -2.97 12.13
CA ASN A 257 -16.95 -3.15 12.70
C ASN A 257 -18.03 -2.25 12.05
N GLN A 258 -17.63 -1.35 11.15
CA GLN A 258 -18.51 -0.38 10.48
C GLN A 258 -18.78 -0.75 9.01
N LEU A 259 -18.19 -1.83 8.51
CA LEU A 259 -18.28 -2.26 7.12
C LEU A 259 -18.31 -3.79 7.06
N ARG A 260 -19.06 -4.38 6.13
CA ARG A 260 -19.03 -5.82 5.84
C ARG A 260 -19.25 -6.12 4.36
N LEU A 261 -18.83 -7.32 3.94
CA LEU A 261 -19.20 -7.90 2.64
C LEU A 261 -20.38 -8.86 2.81
N SER A 262 -21.33 -8.78 1.89
CA SER A 262 -22.58 -9.55 1.93
C SER A 262 -22.84 -10.24 0.60
N GLY A 263 -23.19 -11.53 0.67
CA GLY A 263 -23.69 -12.32 -0.47
C GLY A 263 -22.69 -12.93 -1.45
N GLY A 264 -21.40 -12.61 -1.33
CA GLY A 264 -20.34 -13.20 -2.15
C GLY A 264 -20.28 -14.72 -2.10
N ARG A 265 -19.61 -15.34 -3.09
CA ARG A 265 -19.41 -16.80 -3.10
C ARG A 265 -18.41 -17.26 -2.06
N ASN A 266 -17.56 -16.36 -1.58
CA ASN A 266 -16.56 -16.59 -0.56
C ASN A 266 -16.39 -15.33 0.33
N PRO A 267 -15.64 -15.40 1.45
CA PRO A 267 -15.46 -14.27 2.36
C PRO A 267 -14.70 -13.06 1.81
N TYR A 268 -14.05 -13.19 0.65
CA TYR A 268 -13.22 -12.14 0.02
C TYR A 268 -13.98 -11.32 -1.02
N GLU A 269 -15.23 -11.66 -1.32
CA GLU A 269 -16.05 -10.89 -2.26
C GLU A 269 -17.44 -10.62 -1.72
N GLY A 270 -18.09 -9.60 -2.27
CA GLY A 270 -19.48 -9.34 -2.00
C GLY A 270 -19.87 -7.89 -2.15
N ARG A 271 -21.15 -7.63 -1.90
CA ARG A 271 -21.70 -6.28 -1.85
C ARG A 271 -21.21 -5.58 -0.60
N VAL A 272 -20.78 -4.33 -0.77
CA VAL A 272 -20.28 -3.49 0.33
C VAL A 272 -21.46 -2.91 1.10
N GLU A 273 -21.56 -3.29 2.37
CA GLU A 273 -22.55 -2.76 3.30
C GLU A 273 -21.85 -1.98 4.42
N VAL A 274 -22.34 -0.77 4.72
CA VAL A 274 -21.80 0.08 5.78
C VAL A 274 -22.85 0.32 6.86
N LEU A 275 -22.39 0.41 8.11
CA LEU A 275 -23.24 0.68 9.25
C LEU A 275 -23.45 2.19 9.38
N ALA A 276 -24.66 2.66 9.14
CA ALA A 276 -25.02 4.07 9.18
C ALA A 276 -26.12 4.35 10.21
N GLU A 277 -26.11 5.54 10.79
CA GLU A 277 -27.17 5.99 11.68
C GLU A 277 -28.30 6.64 10.88
N ARG A 278 -29.50 6.07 10.97
CA ARG A 278 -30.74 6.67 10.44
C ARG A 278 -31.80 6.73 11.52
N ASN A 279 -32.34 7.93 11.74
CA ASN A 279 -33.39 8.21 12.72
C ASN A 279 -33.05 7.69 14.15
N GLY A 280 -31.80 7.85 14.59
CA GLY A 280 -31.34 7.41 15.91
C GLY A 280 -31.14 5.90 16.07
N THR A 281 -31.21 5.14 14.98
CA THR A 281 -30.96 3.69 14.96
C THR A 281 -29.85 3.36 13.98
N LEU A 282 -28.91 2.50 14.40
CA LEU A 282 -27.87 1.97 13.51
C LEU A 282 -28.46 0.89 12.61
N ARG A 283 -28.27 1.04 11.30
CA ARG A 283 -28.75 0.11 10.28
C ARG A 283 -27.68 -0.12 9.23
N TRP A 284 -27.65 -1.32 8.68
CA TRP A 284 -26.83 -1.62 7.53
C TRP A 284 -27.48 -1.07 6.28
N GLY A 285 -26.67 -0.56 5.35
CA GLY A 285 -27.12 -0.11 4.05
C GLY A 285 -26.02 -0.25 3.00
N THR A 286 -26.38 -0.08 1.73
CA THR A 286 -25.46 -0.17 0.59
C THR A 286 -24.73 1.13 0.30
N VAL A 287 -23.60 1.01 -0.41
CA VAL A 287 -22.86 2.13 -1.00
C VAL A 287 -23.27 2.30 -2.46
N CYS A 288 -23.45 3.54 -2.91
CA CYS A 288 -23.76 3.85 -4.30
C CYS A 288 -22.61 3.40 -5.23
N SER A 289 -22.94 2.74 -6.33
CA SER A 289 -21.95 2.23 -7.28
C SER A 289 -21.51 3.21 -8.36
N HIS A 290 -22.14 4.38 -8.45
CA HIS A 290 -21.78 5.38 -9.44
C HIS A 290 -20.33 5.86 -9.24
N ASN A 291 -19.48 5.69 -10.26
CA ASN A 291 -18.04 5.97 -10.24
C ASN A 291 -17.24 5.16 -9.21
N TRP A 292 -17.75 4.00 -8.79
CA TRP A 292 -17.01 3.07 -7.94
C TRP A 292 -15.91 2.39 -8.75
N GLY A 293 -14.66 2.51 -8.29
CA GLY A 293 -13.49 1.97 -8.95
C GLY A 293 -12.56 1.16 -8.04
N THR A 294 -11.43 0.73 -8.61
CA THR A 294 -10.43 -0.11 -7.94
C THR A 294 -9.83 0.56 -6.71
N VAL A 295 -9.65 1.89 -6.74
CA VAL A 295 -9.07 2.66 -5.62
C VAL A 295 -10.01 2.65 -4.39
N GLU A 296 -11.31 2.81 -4.57
CA GLU A 296 -12.28 2.68 -3.48
C GLU A 296 -12.31 1.24 -2.95
N ALA A 297 -12.26 0.26 -3.85
CA ALA A 297 -12.21 -1.15 -3.47
C ALA A 297 -10.95 -1.48 -2.63
N MET A 298 -9.80 -0.89 -2.95
CA MET A 298 -8.56 -1.06 -2.17
C MET A 298 -8.75 -0.61 -0.72
N VAL A 299 -9.42 0.52 -0.50
CA VAL A 299 -9.72 1.01 0.85
C VAL A 299 -10.65 0.04 1.58
N VAL A 300 -11.64 -0.54 0.91
CA VAL A 300 -12.56 -1.53 1.51
C VAL A 300 -11.84 -2.81 1.91
N CYS A 301 -11.09 -3.42 0.99
CA CYS A 301 -10.36 -4.66 1.24
C CYS A 301 -9.35 -4.48 2.37
N ARG A 302 -8.61 -3.36 2.39
CA ARG A 302 -7.69 -3.01 3.47
C ARG A 302 -8.40 -2.75 4.79
N GLN A 303 -9.53 -2.03 4.80
CA GLN A 303 -10.30 -1.76 6.03
C GLN A 303 -10.77 -3.05 6.71
N LEU A 304 -11.07 -4.08 5.93
CA LEU A 304 -11.48 -5.40 6.40
C LEU A 304 -10.30 -6.34 6.71
N GLY A 305 -9.06 -5.93 6.40
CA GLY A 305 -7.87 -6.77 6.53
C GLY A 305 -7.85 -7.95 5.55
N LEU A 306 -8.46 -7.79 4.37
CA LEU A 306 -8.56 -8.80 3.32
C LEU A 306 -7.54 -8.61 2.18
N GLY A 307 -6.54 -7.76 2.38
CA GLY A 307 -5.50 -7.48 1.41
C GLY A 307 -5.85 -6.37 0.42
N PHE A 308 -5.43 -6.55 -0.84
CA PHE A 308 -5.70 -5.68 -1.97
C PHE A 308 -7.09 -5.94 -2.55
N ALA A 309 -7.62 -4.99 -3.31
CA ALA A 309 -8.74 -5.27 -4.21
C ALA A 309 -8.22 -6.02 -5.43
N SER A 310 -8.91 -7.08 -5.85
CA SER A 310 -8.72 -7.67 -7.17
C SER A 310 -9.69 -7.05 -8.18
N HIS A 311 -10.92 -6.76 -7.76
CA HIS A 311 -11.97 -6.21 -8.62
C HIS A 311 -12.88 -5.23 -7.87
N ALA A 312 -13.37 -4.23 -8.61
CA ALA A 312 -14.44 -3.33 -8.19
C ALA A 312 -15.67 -3.54 -9.08
N PHE A 313 -16.84 -3.68 -8.47
CA PHE A 313 -18.09 -3.95 -9.18
C PHE A 313 -19.07 -2.79 -9.00
N GLN A 314 -19.64 -2.32 -10.11
CA GLN A 314 -20.71 -1.32 -10.09
C GLN A 314 -22.11 -1.94 -10.08
N GLU A 315 -22.23 -3.22 -10.43
CA GLU A 315 -23.48 -3.95 -10.44
C GLU A 315 -23.32 -5.28 -9.70
N THR A 316 -24.14 -5.48 -8.66
CA THR A 316 -24.03 -6.63 -7.75
C THR A 316 -25.30 -7.47 -7.68
N TRP A 317 -26.14 -7.41 -8.71
CA TRP A 317 -27.49 -8.01 -8.68
C TRP A 317 -27.50 -9.52 -8.44
N TYR A 318 -26.37 -10.19 -8.74
CA TYR A 318 -26.18 -11.62 -8.61
C TYR A 318 -25.75 -12.07 -7.21
N TRP A 319 -25.37 -11.16 -6.30
CA TRP A 319 -25.08 -11.51 -4.91
C TRP A 319 -26.34 -11.40 -4.04
N HIS A 320 -26.70 -12.52 -3.42
CA HIS A 320 -27.82 -12.59 -2.48
C HIS A 320 -27.42 -11.93 -1.17
N GLY A 321 -28.11 -10.89 -0.71
CA GLY A 321 -27.87 -10.36 0.62
C GLY A 321 -29.16 -10.03 1.35
N ASP A 322 -29.00 -9.54 2.57
CA ASP A 322 -30.12 -9.18 3.43
C ASP A 322 -30.89 -8.00 2.82
N VAL A 323 -32.15 -8.23 2.47
CA VAL A 323 -33.04 -7.22 1.86
C VAL A 323 -33.22 -6.02 2.79
N SER A 324 -33.03 -6.19 4.11
CA SER A 324 -33.11 -5.09 5.08
C SER A 324 -31.98 -4.06 4.92
N ALA A 325 -30.92 -4.39 4.18
CA ALA A 325 -29.78 -3.52 3.92
C ALA A 325 -29.76 -2.91 2.51
N ASP A 326 -30.85 -3.04 1.73
CA ASP A 326 -30.88 -2.55 0.34
C ASP A 326 -30.81 -1.01 0.23
N ASP A 327 -31.23 -0.28 1.25
CA ASP A 327 -31.19 1.20 1.26
C ASP A 327 -29.76 1.73 1.05
N VAL A 328 -29.60 2.67 0.10
CA VAL A 328 -28.32 3.36 -0.09
C VAL A 328 -28.10 4.36 1.05
N VAL A 329 -26.97 4.23 1.75
CA VAL A 329 -26.62 5.05 2.92
C VAL A 329 -25.35 5.89 2.71
N MET A 330 -24.60 5.64 1.63
CA MET A 330 -23.39 6.39 1.29
C MET A 330 -23.30 6.56 -0.24
N SER A 331 -22.97 7.75 -0.72
CA SER A 331 -22.80 8.04 -2.17
C SER A 331 -21.62 8.96 -2.44
N GLY A 332 -21.25 9.07 -3.72
CA GLY A 332 -20.21 9.99 -4.18
C GLY A 332 -18.82 9.68 -3.61
N VAL A 333 -18.58 8.40 -3.25
CA VAL A 333 -17.31 7.97 -2.66
C VAL A 333 -16.20 8.11 -3.69
N LYS A 334 -15.17 8.85 -3.31
CA LYS A 334 -13.94 9.01 -4.06
C LYS A 334 -12.76 8.99 -3.10
N CYS A 335 -11.95 7.95 -3.20
CA CYS A 335 -10.78 7.76 -2.37
C CYS A 335 -9.52 8.26 -3.08
N SER A 336 -8.50 8.64 -2.31
CA SER A 336 -7.13 8.80 -2.83
C SER A 336 -6.36 7.48 -2.83
N GLY A 337 -6.84 6.48 -2.08
CA GLY A 337 -6.22 5.17 -1.93
C GLY A 337 -5.39 5.03 -0.65
N THR A 338 -5.19 6.12 0.10
CA THR A 338 -4.40 6.16 1.35
C THR A 338 -5.25 6.10 2.62
N GLU A 339 -6.56 6.19 2.47
CA GLU A 339 -7.50 6.21 3.58
C GLU A 339 -7.53 4.87 4.34
N MET A 340 -7.62 4.92 5.68
CA MET A 340 -7.71 3.72 6.52
C MET A 340 -9.13 3.13 6.61
N SER A 341 -10.14 3.89 6.20
CA SER A 341 -11.53 3.46 6.17
C SER A 341 -12.30 4.21 5.09
N LEU A 342 -13.35 3.59 4.58
CA LEU A 342 -14.20 4.16 3.52
C LEU A 342 -14.84 5.49 3.93
N SER A 343 -15.16 5.64 5.21
CA SER A 343 -15.69 6.88 5.81
C SER A 343 -14.71 8.05 5.85
N HIS A 344 -13.41 7.82 5.62
CA HIS A 344 -12.41 8.88 5.50
C HIS A 344 -12.25 9.37 4.06
N CYS A 345 -12.69 8.59 3.07
CA CYS A 345 -12.70 9.03 1.69
C CYS A 345 -13.64 10.23 1.52
N ARG A 346 -13.42 11.03 0.47
CA ARG A 346 -14.37 12.07 0.13
C ARG A 346 -15.68 11.40 -0.29
N HIS A 347 -16.78 11.73 0.36
CA HIS A 347 -18.10 11.22 0.02
C HIS A 347 -19.18 12.27 0.31
N ASP A 348 -20.38 12.06 -0.21
CA ASP A 348 -21.51 12.95 0.05
C ASP A 348 -21.89 12.92 1.54
N GLY A 349 -22.43 14.03 2.04
CA GLY A 349 -22.88 14.13 3.43
C GLY A 349 -24.18 13.34 3.71
N PRO A 350 -25.04 13.81 4.63
CA PRO A 350 -26.28 13.11 4.98
C PRO A 350 -27.26 12.92 3.82
N HIS A 351 -27.17 13.75 2.78
CA HIS A 351 -28.00 13.68 1.59
C HIS A 351 -27.36 12.79 0.54
N VAL A 352 -27.83 11.54 0.49
CA VAL A 352 -27.37 10.53 -0.47
C VAL A 352 -28.07 10.73 -1.81
N SER A 353 -27.30 10.82 -2.89
CA SER A 353 -27.80 10.88 -4.27
C SER A 353 -27.15 9.77 -5.09
N CYS A 354 -27.96 8.87 -5.64
CA CYS A 354 -27.46 7.73 -6.41
C CYS A 354 -28.24 7.61 -7.73
N PRO A 355 -27.77 8.25 -8.82
CA PRO A 355 -28.46 8.21 -10.11
C PRO A 355 -28.34 6.83 -10.80
N ARG A 356 -27.31 6.06 -10.46
CA ARG A 356 -27.11 4.66 -10.88
C ARG A 356 -26.63 3.87 -9.68
N GLY A 357 -27.30 2.76 -9.38
CA GLY A 357 -26.97 1.88 -8.26
C GLY A 357 -27.93 1.94 -7.09
N GLY A 358 -27.71 1.08 -6.11
CA GLY A 358 -28.50 0.95 -4.88
C GLY A 358 -29.37 -0.30 -4.80
N GLY A 359 -29.67 -0.75 -3.58
CA GLY A 359 -30.26 -2.06 -3.34
C GLY A 359 -29.38 -3.17 -3.90
N ARG A 360 -29.96 -3.98 -4.78
CA ARG A 360 -29.26 -5.07 -5.48
C ARG A 360 -28.15 -4.59 -6.41
N PHE A 361 -28.11 -3.31 -6.77
CA PHE A 361 -27.08 -2.70 -7.63
C PHE A 361 -26.12 -1.80 -6.83
N GLY A 362 -25.91 -2.09 -5.55
CA GLY A 362 -24.90 -1.41 -4.74
C GLY A 362 -23.47 -1.68 -5.23
N ALA A 363 -22.51 -0.93 -4.68
CA ALA A 363 -21.09 -1.17 -4.94
C ALA A 363 -20.63 -2.53 -4.37
N GLY A 364 -19.67 -3.13 -5.06
CA GLY A 364 -19.12 -4.44 -4.73
C GLY A 364 -17.61 -4.50 -4.83
N VAL A 365 -17.00 -5.45 -4.14
CA VAL A 365 -15.55 -5.70 -4.23
C VAL A 365 -15.26 -7.20 -4.26
N SER A 366 -14.10 -7.54 -4.81
CA SER A 366 -13.40 -8.79 -4.55
C SER A 366 -11.98 -8.45 -4.11
N CYS A 367 -11.47 -9.16 -3.11
CA CYS A 367 -10.20 -8.92 -2.47
C CYS A 367 -9.23 -10.09 -2.69
N SER A 368 -7.93 -9.81 -2.59
CA SER A 368 -6.83 -10.77 -2.72
C SER A 368 -5.71 -10.39 -1.76
N GLU A 369 -4.98 -11.37 -1.25
CA GLU A 369 -3.81 -11.10 -0.39
C GLU A 369 -2.64 -10.49 -1.17
N THR A 370 -2.56 -10.72 -2.47
CA THR A 370 -1.49 -10.26 -3.37
C THR A 370 -2.03 -9.45 -4.55
N ALA A 371 -1.18 -8.60 -5.12
CA ALA A 371 -1.43 -7.82 -6.32
C ALA A 371 -0.11 -7.62 -7.12
N PRO A 372 -0.18 -7.44 -8.45
CA PRO A 372 0.98 -7.04 -9.27
C PRO A 372 1.43 -5.61 -8.96
N ASP A 373 2.58 -5.19 -9.48
CA ASP A 373 3.10 -3.82 -9.36
C ASP A 373 3.91 -3.48 -10.61
N LEU A 374 3.35 -2.65 -11.50
CA LEU A 374 3.95 -2.37 -12.79
C LEU A 374 4.83 -1.12 -12.75
N VAL A 375 6.07 -1.26 -13.22
CA VAL A 375 7.02 -0.15 -13.26
C VAL A 375 7.72 -0.08 -14.60
N LEU A 376 7.84 1.14 -15.15
CA LEU A 376 8.56 1.37 -16.39
C LEU A 376 10.07 1.43 -16.14
N ASN A 377 10.89 0.86 -17.03
CA ASN A 377 12.32 1.14 -17.03
C ASN A 377 12.60 2.54 -17.62
N ALA A 378 12.77 3.53 -16.76
CA ALA A 378 13.03 4.92 -17.14
C ALA A 378 14.38 5.10 -17.89
N GLU A 379 15.40 4.34 -17.50
CA GLU A 379 16.73 4.40 -18.12
C GLU A 379 16.68 3.93 -19.57
N LEU A 380 15.96 2.82 -19.85
CA LEU A 380 15.79 2.32 -21.20
C LEU A 380 15.11 3.34 -22.12
N VAL A 381 14.10 4.06 -21.60
CA VAL A 381 13.42 5.12 -22.35
C VAL A 381 14.39 6.25 -22.70
N GLU A 382 15.22 6.68 -21.76
CA GLU A 382 16.25 7.71 -21.99
C GLU A 382 17.22 7.27 -23.10
N GLN A 383 17.75 6.05 -22.97
CA GLN A 383 18.77 5.48 -23.86
C GLN A 383 18.28 5.20 -25.28
N THR A 384 17.00 4.85 -25.45
CA THR A 384 16.45 4.39 -26.74
C THR A 384 15.61 5.46 -27.45
N SER A 385 15.60 6.69 -26.95
CA SER A 385 14.80 7.77 -27.52
C SER A 385 15.45 8.38 -28.79
N TYR A 386 14.69 8.51 -29.88
CA TYR A 386 15.15 9.17 -31.11
C TYR A 386 14.00 9.69 -31.98
N LEU A 387 14.34 10.55 -32.94
CA LEU A 387 13.40 11.06 -33.94
C LEU A 387 13.50 10.28 -35.25
N GLU A 388 12.35 9.98 -35.85
CA GLU A 388 12.24 9.42 -37.19
C GLU A 388 11.22 10.21 -38.02
N ASP A 389 11.62 10.67 -39.21
CA ASP A 389 10.68 11.19 -40.21
C ASP A 389 10.25 10.04 -41.13
N ARG A 390 9.02 9.53 -40.97
CA ARG A 390 8.53 8.34 -41.67
C ARG A 390 7.45 8.73 -42.71
N PRO A 391 7.54 8.25 -43.96
CA PRO A 391 6.57 8.59 -44.99
C PRO A 391 5.21 7.92 -44.73
N MET A 392 4.12 8.60 -45.09
CA MET A 392 2.76 8.15 -44.80
C MET A 392 2.40 6.78 -45.40
N PHE A 393 2.96 6.40 -46.55
CA PHE A 393 2.69 5.09 -47.15
C PHE A 393 3.16 3.91 -46.29
N LEU A 394 4.10 4.12 -45.36
CA LEU A 394 4.55 3.12 -44.38
C LEU A 394 3.78 3.18 -43.06
N LEU A 395 2.84 4.11 -42.92
CA LEU A 395 2.10 4.40 -41.69
C LEU A 395 0.59 4.14 -41.84
N GLN A 396 0.17 3.42 -42.87
CA GLN A 396 -1.25 3.13 -43.11
C GLN A 396 -1.88 2.41 -41.90
N CYS A 397 -1.21 1.37 -41.41
CA CYS A 397 -1.62 0.65 -40.21
C CYS A 397 -1.71 1.57 -38.98
N ALA A 398 -0.67 2.35 -38.73
CA ALA A 398 -0.66 3.30 -37.63
C ALA A 398 -1.77 4.36 -37.71
N LEU A 399 -2.19 4.76 -38.92
CA LEU A 399 -3.31 5.69 -39.11
C LEU A 399 -4.66 5.01 -38.82
N GLU A 400 -4.84 3.76 -39.25
CA GLU A 400 -6.04 2.96 -38.97
C GLU A 400 -6.18 2.65 -37.46
N GLU A 401 -5.05 2.50 -36.77
CA GLU A 401 -4.96 2.30 -35.32
C GLU A 401 -5.05 3.58 -34.47
N ASN A 402 -5.18 4.75 -35.09
CA ASN A 402 -5.16 6.05 -34.42
C ASN A 402 -3.83 6.36 -33.67
N CYS A 403 -2.70 5.79 -34.07
CA CYS A 403 -1.39 6.03 -33.47
C CYS A 403 -0.70 7.33 -33.94
N LEU A 404 -1.36 8.12 -34.79
CA LEU A 404 -0.82 9.36 -35.34
C LEU A 404 -1.63 10.56 -34.84
N ALA A 405 -1.03 11.74 -34.86
CA ALA A 405 -1.74 12.96 -34.49
C ALA A 405 -2.86 13.26 -35.49
N SER A 406 -3.90 13.99 -35.06
CA SER A 406 -5.10 14.24 -35.87
C SER A 406 -4.82 14.92 -37.23
N SER A 407 -3.72 15.67 -37.35
CA SER A 407 -3.28 16.27 -38.62
C SER A 407 -2.84 15.24 -39.67
N ALA A 408 -2.53 14.00 -39.27
CA ALA A 408 -2.15 12.92 -40.17
C ALA A 408 -3.27 12.55 -41.15
N HIS A 409 -4.55 12.67 -40.76
CA HIS A 409 -5.68 12.41 -41.65
C HIS A 409 -5.74 13.36 -42.86
N ASN A 410 -5.15 14.55 -42.73
CA ASN A 410 -5.09 15.55 -43.81
C ASN A 410 -3.74 15.54 -44.54
N THR A 411 -2.85 14.60 -44.22
CA THR A 411 -1.52 14.49 -44.82
C THR A 411 -1.55 13.57 -46.04
N SER A 412 -0.88 13.95 -47.13
CA SER A 412 -0.80 13.15 -48.37
C SER A 412 -0.18 11.77 -48.12
N LEU A 413 -0.87 10.70 -48.52
CA LEU A 413 -0.37 9.33 -48.38
C LEU A 413 0.90 9.06 -49.22
N THR A 414 1.08 9.75 -50.35
CA THR A 414 2.16 9.48 -51.30
C THR A 414 3.40 10.33 -51.09
N SER A 415 3.25 11.53 -50.52
CA SER A 415 4.35 12.51 -50.38
C SER A 415 4.51 13.07 -48.97
N GLY A 416 3.57 12.77 -48.07
CA GLY A 416 3.59 13.26 -46.71
C GLY A 416 4.51 12.45 -45.80
N TYR A 417 4.98 13.12 -44.76
CA TYR A 417 5.84 12.56 -43.72
C TYR A 417 5.27 12.90 -42.35
N ARG A 418 5.52 12.03 -41.38
CA ARG A 418 5.24 12.27 -39.97
C ARG A 418 6.55 12.22 -39.21
N ARG A 419 6.71 13.13 -38.25
CA ARG A 419 7.84 13.14 -37.32
C ARG A 419 7.47 12.40 -36.04
N LEU A 420 8.14 11.30 -35.79
CA LEU A 420 7.83 10.38 -34.71
C LEU A 420 8.95 10.42 -33.67
N LEU A 421 8.58 10.70 -32.42
CA LEU A 421 9.45 10.49 -31.25
C LEU A 421 9.31 9.05 -30.79
N ARG A 422 10.29 8.21 -31.12
CA ARG A 422 10.35 6.80 -30.74
C ARG A 422 11.12 6.61 -29.45
N PHE A 423 10.79 5.54 -28.73
CA PHE A 423 11.44 5.08 -27.51
C PHE A 423 11.01 3.64 -27.20
N SER A 424 11.76 2.88 -26.41
CA SER A 424 11.31 1.55 -25.96
C SER A 424 10.60 1.66 -24.61
N SER A 425 9.56 0.86 -24.39
CA SER A 425 8.93 0.70 -23.09
C SER A 425 9.18 -0.72 -22.58
N GLN A 426 9.89 -0.85 -21.46
CA GLN A 426 10.00 -2.12 -20.73
C GLN A 426 9.21 -1.97 -19.43
N ILE A 427 8.15 -2.76 -19.28
CA ILE A 427 7.27 -2.74 -18.12
C ILE A 427 7.56 -3.98 -17.28
N HIS A 428 8.08 -3.78 -16.08
CA HIS A 428 8.35 -4.83 -15.09
C HIS A 428 7.11 -5.12 -14.27
N ASN A 429 6.91 -6.37 -13.85
CA ASN A 429 6.00 -6.72 -12.76
C ASN A 429 6.81 -7.05 -11.50
N ASN A 430 6.95 -6.05 -10.63
CA ASN A 430 7.67 -6.13 -9.38
C ASN A 430 6.75 -6.38 -8.18
N GLY A 431 5.52 -6.82 -8.44
CA GLY A 431 4.50 -7.05 -7.40
C GLY A 431 4.63 -8.39 -6.70
N GLN A 432 3.49 -8.89 -6.22
CA GLN A 432 3.38 -10.15 -5.47
C GLN A 432 2.59 -11.22 -6.22
N SER A 433 2.01 -10.89 -7.37
CA SER A 433 1.27 -11.80 -8.23
C SER A 433 1.34 -11.34 -9.67
N ASP A 434 1.00 -12.22 -10.59
CA ASP A 434 1.01 -11.90 -12.02
C ASP A 434 0.02 -10.79 -12.36
N PHE A 435 0.44 -9.90 -13.26
CA PHE A 435 -0.46 -8.94 -13.86
C PHE A 435 -1.29 -9.65 -14.93
N ARG A 436 -2.61 -9.49 -14.87
CA ARG A 436 -3.56 -10.15 -15.78
C ARG A 436 -4.53 -9.13 -16.36
N PRO A 437 -4.90 -9.25 -17.65
CA PRO A 437 -5.92 -8.39 -18.22
C PRO A 437 -7.26 -8.59 -17.51
N LYS A 438 -8.00 -7.50 -17.32
CA LYS A 438 -9.29 -7.48 -16.62
C LYS A 438 -10.31 -8.46 -17.22
N ASN A 439 -10.35 -8.55 -18.53
CA ASN A 439 -11.28 -9.39 -19.26
C ASN A 439 -10.57 -10.60 -19.88
N GLY A 440 -11.26 -11.74 -19.92
CA GLY A 440 -10.79 -12.91 -20.65
C GLY A 440 -10.90 -12.76 -22.17
N ARG A 441 -10.46 -13.80 -22.88
CA ARG A 441 -10.34 -13.90 -24.35
C ARG A 441 -11.53 -13.41 -25.17
N HIS A 442 -12.75 -13.45 -24.63
CA HIS A 442 -13.97 -13.01 -25.32
C HIS A 442 -14.02 -11.51 -25.60
N ALA A 443 -13.26 -10.71 -24.86
CA ALA A 443 -13.19 -9.25 -25.02
C ALA A 443 -11.93 -8.80 -25.77
N TRP A 444 -11.03 -9.72 -26.11
CA TRP A 444 -9.76 -9.37 -26.75
C TRP A 444 -9.99 -9.06 -28.23
N VAL A 445 -9.35 -7.99 -28.70
CA VAL A 445 -9.52 -7.50 -30.07
C VAL A 445 -8.31 -7.92 -30.90
N TRP A 446 -8.56 -8.60 -32.03
CA TRP A 446 -7.50 -8.92 -32.98
C TRP A 446 -7.06 -7.68 -33.74
N HIS A 447 -5.75 -7.54 -33.96
CA HIS A 447 -5.23 -6.45 -34.75
C HIS A 447 -4.45 -6.94 -35.97
N ASP A 448 -4.94 -6.59 -37.16
CA ASP A 448 -4.41 -7.10 -38.43
C ASP A 448 -2.98 -6.63 -38.71
N CYS A 449 -2.62 -5.45 -38.22
CA CYS A 449 -1.29 -4.88 -38.42
C CYS A 449 -0.22 -5.53 -37.54
N HIS A 450 -0.58 -5.93 -36.31
CA HIS A 450 0.34 -6.57 -35.36
C HIS A 450 0.23 -8.10 -35.34
N ARG A 451 -0.82 -8.65 -35.98
CA ARG A 451 -1.09 -10.09 -36.11
C ARG A 451 -1.14 -10.84 -34.78
N HIS A 452 -1.69 -10.20 -33.77
CA HIS A 452 -2.00 -10.80 -32.48
C HIS A 452 -3.24 -10.15 -31.83
N TYR A 453 -3.72 -10.76 -30.76
CA TYR A 453 -4.84 -10.25 -29.96
C TYR A 453 -4.35 -9.27 -28.90
N HIS A 454 -5.16 -8.26 -28.64
CA HIS A 454 -4.92 -7.25 -27.63
C HIS A 454 -5.90 -7.44 -26.48
N SER A 455 -5.36 -7.58 -25.28
CA SER A 455 -6.15 -7.92 -24.08
C SER A 455 -6.57 -6.70 -23.25
N MET A 456 -6.01 -5.52 -23.56
CA MET A 456 -6.35 -4.23 -22.97
C MET A 456 -6.38 -3.14 -24.05
N ASP A 457 -7.39 -2.27 -24.00
CA ASP A 457 -7.58 -1.17 -24.94
C ASP A 457 -6.61 -0.01 -24.66
N ILE A 458 -6.45 0.39 -23.39
CA ILE A 458 -5.54 1.46 -22.97
C ILE A 458 -4.67 0.96 -21.81
N PHE A 459 -3.44 0.55 -22.10
CA PHE A 459 -2.47 0.18 -21.07
C PHE A 459 -1.47 1.30 -20.78
N THR A 460 -1.15 2.15 -21.75
CA THR A 460 -0.26 3.30 -21.51
C THR A 460 -0.70 4.58 -22.23
N HIS A 461 -0.57 5.72 -21.55
CA HIS A 461 -0.58 7.04 -22.20
C HIS A 461 0.83 7.56 -22.39
N TYR A 462 1.11 8.13 -23.57
CA TYR A 462 2.36 8.81 -23.89
C TYR A 462 2.07 10.29 -24.13
N ASP A 463 2.63 11.17 -23.30
CA ASP A 463 2.31 12.59 -23.36
C ASP A 463 3.58 13.44 -23.53
N ILE A 464 3.50 14.46 -24.39
CA ILE A 464 4.39 15.62 -24.35
C ILE A 464 3.62 16.75 -23.68
N LEU A 465 4.14 17.25 -22.57
CA LEU A 465 3.57 18.32 -21.78
C LEU A 465 4.45 19.57 -21.85
N THR A 466 3.84 20.74 -21.73
CA THR A 466 4.61 21.96 -21.42
C THR A 466 5.20 21.86 -20.00
N PRO A 467 6.18 22.69 -19.63
CA PRO A 467 6.64 22.80 -18.25
C PRO A 467 5.52 23.15 -17.24
N ASN A 468 4.40 23.69 -17.72
CA ASN A 468 3.22 24.00 -16.92
C ASN A 468 2.24 22.82 -16.78
N GLY A 469 2.53 21.67 -17.41
CA GLY A 469 1.71 20.46 -17.36
C GLY A 469 0.57 20.39 -18.38
N THR A 470 0.50 21.30 -19.35
CA THR A 470 -0.53 21.23 -20.40
C THR A 470 -0.10 20.26 -21.50
N LYS A 471 -0.96 19.32 -21.89
CA LYS A 471 -0.71 18.40 -23.01
C LYS A 471 -0.52 19.19 -24.33
N VAL A 472 0.55 18.87 -25.06
CA VAL A 472 0.93 19.46 -26.36
C VAL A 472 0.80 18.43 -27.47
N ALA A 473 1.24 17.21 -27.20
CA ALA A 473 1.00 16.06 -28.05
C ALA A 473 0.65 14.86 -27.16
N GLU A 474 -0.19 14.00 -27.72
CA GLU A 474 -0.58 12.74 -27.11
C GLU A 474 -0.28 11.65 -28.12
N GLY A 475 0.36 10.61 -27.63
CA GLY A 475 0.50 9.33 -28.28
C GLY A 475 -0.06 8.27 -27.35
N HIS A 476 -0.25 7.10 -27.92
CA HIS A 476 -0.57 5.93 -27.15
C HIS A 476 -0.08 4.75 -27.98
N LYS A 477 0.21 3.67 -27.28
CA LYS A 477 0.32 2.39 -27.93
C LYS A 477 -1.11 1.89 -28.08
N ALA A 478 -1.60 1.83 -29.32
CA ALA A 478 -3.00 1.60 -29.65
C ALA A 478 -3.57 0.28 -29.15
N SER A 479 -2.74 -0.58 -28.54
CA SER A 479 -3.16 -1.81 -27.88
C SER A 479 -1.95 -2.66 -27.46
N PHE A 480 -2.16 -3.53 -26.47
CA PHE A 480 -1.10 -4.33 -25.84
C PHE A 480 -1.38 -5.83 -25.88
N CYS A 481 -0.35 -6.56 -26.30
CA CYS A 481 -0.07 -7.93 -25.93
C CYS A 481 0.63 -7.94 -24.56
N LEU A 482 0.15 -8.68 -23.58
CA LEU A 482 0.87 -8.83 -22.30
C LEU A 482 1.60 -10.17 -22.31
N GLU A 483 2.93 -10.16 -22.34
CA GLU A 483 3.75 -11.36 -22.34
C GLU A 483 5.06 -11.23 -21.56
N ASP A 484 5.67 -12.37 -21.23
CA ASP A 484 6.96 -12.42 -20.53
C ASP A 484 8.11 -12.36 -21.55
N THR A 485 8.53 -11.15 -21.94
CA THR A 485 9.61 -11.00 -22.92
C THR A 485 10.93 -11.54 -22.38
N GLU A 486 11.29 -11.22 -21.14
CA GLU A 486 12.43 -11.75 -20.37
C GLU A 486 12.09 -11.70 -18.87
N CYS A 487 12.84 -12.44 -18.06
CA CYS A 487 12.66 -12.51 -16.63
C CYS A 487 14.02 -12.52 -15.92
N GLU A 488 13.99 -12.32 -14.60
CA GLU A 488 15.14 -12.55 -13.73
C GLU A 488 15.61 -14.01 -13.81
N ALA A 489 16.88 -14.26 -13.45
CA ALA A 489 17.62 -15.45 -13.88
C ALA A 489 16.96 -16.80 -13.50
N ASP A 490 16.24 -16.84 -12.38
CA ASP A 490 15.60 -18.04 -11.84
C ASP A 490 14.08 -18.11 -12.10
N VAL A 491 13.52 -17.12 -12.80
CA VAL A 491 12.09 -17.04 -13.11
C VAL A 491 11.79 -17.56 -14.52
N GLN A 492 10.80 -18.45 -14.63
CA GLN A 492 10.36 -19.01 -15.91
C GLN A 492 9.24 -18.16 -16.53
N LYS A 493 9.39 -17.87 -17.83
CA LYS A 493 8.34 -17.26 -18.65
C LYS A 493 7.09 -18.14 -18.71
N GLN A 494 5.93 -17.53 -18.65
CA GLN A 494 4.63 -18.19 -18.63
C GLN A 494 3.67 -17.65 -19.69
N TYR A 495 3.67 -16.34 -19.94
CA TYR A 495 2.73 -15.69 -20.85
C TYR A 495 3.35 -15.43 -22.23
N GLU A 496 2.59 -15.71 -23.27
CA GLU A 496 2.99 -15.52 -24.67
C GLU A 496 1.75 -15.22 -25.51
N CYS A 497 1.79 -14.16 -26.32
CA CYS A 497 0.61 -13.75 -27.09
C CYS A 497 0.39 -14.57 -28.37
N ALA A 498 1.45 -15.23 -28.85
CA ALA A 498 1.39 -16.07 -30.04
C ALA A 498 0.33 -17.17 -29.89
N ASN A 499 -0.30 -17.55 -31.00
CA ASN A 499 -1.29 -18.64 -31.06
C ASN A 499 -2.50 -18.45 -30.11
N PHE A 500 -2.89 -17.20 -29.84
CA PHE A 500 -3.96 -16.88 -28.90
C PHE A 500 -3.66 -17.47 -27.50
N GLY A 501 -2.41 -17.35 -27.06
CA GLY A 501 -1.97 -17.77 -25.74
C GLY A 501 -2.58 -16.93 -24.62
N GLU A 502 -2.36 -17.38 -23.38
CA GLU A 502 -2.73 -16.59 -22.21
C GLU A 502 -1.83 -15.36 -22.10
N GLN A 503 -2.43 -14.22 -21.74
CA GLN A 503 -1.72 -12.95 -21.61
C GLN A 503 -1.59 -12.53 -20.14
N GLY A 504 -0.46 -11.91 -19.82
CA GLY A 504 -0.09 -11.43 -18.50
C GLY A 504 1.39 -11.10 -18.41
N ILE A 505 1.81 -10.60 -17.25
CA ILE A 505 3.23 -10.41 -16.93
C ILE A 505 3.48 -11.10 -15.59
N THR A 506 4.31 -12.14 -15.60
CA THR A 506 4.70 -12.92 -14.43
C THR A 506 5.51 -12.07 -13.46
N VAL A 507 5.40 -12.32 -12.14
CA VAL A 507 6.24 -11.66 -11.13
C VAL A 507 7.71 -11.90 -11.42
N GLY A 508 8.53 -10.83 -11.42
CA GLY A 508 9.96 -10.91 -11.75
C GLY A 508 10.24 -11.00 -13.26
N CYS A 509 9.22 -10.85 -14.09
CA CYS A 509 9.35 -10.71 -15.54
C CYS A 509 8.99 -9.30 -16.01
N TRP A 510 9.35 -9.01 -17.26
CA TRP A 510 8.99 -7.77 -17.92
C TRP A 510 8.58 -7.97 -19.38
N ASP A 511 7.74 -7.06 -19.84
CA ASP A 511 7.27 -6.98 -21.21
C ASP A 511 7.96 -5.82 -21.94
N VAL A 512 8.60 -6.09 -23.09
CA VAL A 512 9.38 -5.10 -23.85
C VAL A 512 8.71 -4.75 -25.16
N TYR A 513 8.23 -3.51 -25.23
CA TYR A 513 7.84 -2.85 -26.45
C TYR A 513 9.00 -2.03 -27.02
N ARG A 514 9.71 -2.63 -27.98
CA ARG A 514 10.87 -2.00 -28.60
C ARG A 514 10.51 -0.78 -29.45
N HIS A 515 11.44 0.18 -29.48
CA HIS A 515 11.32 1.46 -30.20
C HIS A 515 11.01 1.34 -31.71
N ASP A 516 11.32 0.22 -32.35
CA ASP A 516 11.11 -0.02 -33.77
C ASP A 516 9.73 -0.60 -34.12
N ILE A 517 8.96 -1.03 -33.13
CA ILE A 517 7.59 -1.53 -33.35
C ILE A 517 6.66 -0.37 -33.71
N ASP A 518 5.61 -0.66 -34.49
CA ASP A 518 4.59 0.33 -34.82
C ASP A 518 3.83 0.81 -33.58
N CYS A 519 3.39 2.07 -33.61
CA CYS A 519 2.73 2.77 -32.50
C CYS A 519 3.59 2.96 -31.23
N GLN A 520 4.89 2.63 -31.29
CA GLN A 520 5.83 2.90 -30.20
C GLN A 520 6.46 4.29 -30.35
N TRP A 521 5.61 5.33 -30.34
CA TRP A 521 6.04 6.71 -30.49
C TRP A 521 5.01 7.71 -29.98
N ILE A 522 5.42 8.99 -29.95
CA ILE A 522 4.51 10.13 -30.01
C ILE A 522 4.70 10.82 -31.37
N ASP A 523 3.62 11.07 -32.10
CA ASP A 523 3.67 11.88 -33.32
C ASP A 523 3.83 13.36 -32.92
N ILE A 524 5.02 13.91 -33.19
CA ILE A 524 5.39 15.28 -32.83
C ILE A 524 5.45 16.21 -34.05
N THR A 525 4.82 15.83 -35.17
CA THR A 525 4.83 16.62 -36.42
C THR A 525 4.37 18.06 -36.21
N ASP A 526 3.36 18.26 -35.36
CA ASP A 526 2.75 19.56 -35.09
C ASP A 526 3.36 20.27 -33.87
N VAL A 527 4.33 19.65 -33.20
CA VAL A 527 4.97 20.20 -32.00
C VAL A 527 6.07 21.17 -32.43
N PRO A 528 6.06 22.44 -31.98
CA PRO A 528 7.14 23.37 -32.28
C PRO A 528 8.40 23.05 -31.46
N PRO A 529 9.57 23.59 -31.83
CA PRO A 529 10.76 23.53 -30.98
C PRO A 529 10.52 24.18 -29.61
N GLY A 530 11.09 23.59 -28.55
CA GLY A 530 10.91 24.06 -27.18
C GLY A 530 11.40 23.07 -26.12
N ASP A 531 11.22 23.47 -24.86
CA ASP A 531 11.45 22.63 -23.69
C ASP A 531 10.11 22.05 -23.22
N TYR A 532 10.09 20.74 -23.00
CA TYR A 532 8.91 19.97 -22.67
C TYR A 532 9.18 18.97 -21.53
N LEU A 533 8.12 18.39 -21.02
CA LEU A 533 8.15 17.20 -20.18
C LEU A 533 7.58 16.05 -20.99
N PHE A 534 8.32 14.96 -21.11
CA PHE A 534 7.83 13.71 -21.65
C PHE A 534 7.31 12.85 -20.49
N GLN A 535 6.15 12.24 -20.66
CA GLN A 535 5.52 11.43 -19.64
C GLN A 535 4.98 10.13 -20.22
N VAL A 536 5.19 9.04 -19.51
CA VAL A 536 4.53 7.75 -19.77
C VAL A 536 3.77 7.35 -18.51
N VAL A 537 2.51 6.97 -18.66
CA VAL A 537 1.66 6.47 -17.57
C VAL A 537 1.20 5.06 -17.89
N ILE A 538 1.52 4.08 -17.04
CA ILE A 538 1.09 2.69 -17.15
C ILE A 538 -0.22 2.49 -16.37
N ASN A 539 -1.12 1.65 -16.88
CA ASN A 539 -2.44 1.37 -16.30
C ASN A 539 -3.16 2.64 -15.82
N PRO A 540 -3.29 3.68 -16.68
CA PRO A 540 -3.64 5.03 -16.28
C PRO A 540 -5.05 5.16 -15.69
N ASN A 541 -5.94 4.23 -16.03
CA ASN A 541 -7.33 4.20 -15.62
C ASN A 541 -7.58 3.31 -14.39
N TYR A 542 -6.54 2.73 -13.80
CA TYR A 542 -6.65 1.78 -12.68
C TYR A 542 -7.56 0.59 -13.02
N GLU A 543 -7.52 0.13 -14.28
CA GLU A 543 -8.41 -0.92 -14.79
C GLU A 543 -8.10 -2.27 -14.17
N VAL A 544 -6.82 -2.52 -13.90
CA VAL A 544 -6.32 -3.70 -13.19
C VAL A 544 -5.77 -3.26 -11.84
N ALA A 545 -5.96 -4.10 -10.83
CA ALA A 545 -5.46 -3.90 -9.48
C ALA A 545 -3.93 -3.99 -9.42
N GLU A 546 -3.29 -3.06 -8.72
CA GLU A 546 -1.85 -3.08 -8.42
C GLU A 546 -1.59 -2.73 -6.95
N SER A 547 -0.44 -3.14 -6.44
CA SER A 547 -0.03 -2.91 -5.05
C SER A 547 0.48 -1.48 -4.80
N ASP A 548 1.05 -0.83 -5.82
CA ASP A 548 1.40 0.58 -5.86
C ASP A 548 1.00 1.14 -7.22
N TYR A 549 0.48 2.37 -7.25
CA TYR A 549 0.18 3.10 -8.48
C TYR A 549 1.01 4.37 -8.63
N SER A 550 1.75 4.75 -7.59
CA SER A 550 2.52 6.00 -7.59
C SER A 550 3.79 5.91 -8.44
N ASN A 551 4.23 4.69 -8.72
CA ASN A 551 5.35 4.33 -9.59
C ASN A 551 4.94 4.05 -11.06
N ASN A 552 3.65 4.11 -11.39
CA ASN A 552 3.15 3.93 -12.76
C ASN A 552 3.47 5.09 -13.70
N VAL A 553 3.96 6.21 -13.16
CA VAL A 553 4.26 7.42 -13.93
C VAL A 553 5.77 7.57 -14.07
N MET A 554 6.24 7.65 -15.31
CA MET A 554 7.62 8.01 -15.64
C MET A 554 7.65 9.40 -16.27
N LYS A 555 8.63 10.22 -15.89
CA LYS A 555 8.84 11.56 -16.48
C LYS A 555 10.28 11.77 -16.90
N CYS A 556 10.47 12.40 -18.03
CA CYS A 556 11.75 12.93 -18.48
C CYS A 556 11.62 14.42 -18.79
N ARG A 557 12.73 15.16 -18.66
CA ARG A 557 12.83 16.45 -19.35
C ARG A 557 13.21 16.19 -20.80
N SER A 558 12.58 16.94 -21.69
CA SER A 558 12.87 16.84 -23.11
C SER A 558 13.10 18.22 -23.72
N ARG A 559 14.11 18.33 -24.58
CA ARG A 559 14.40 19.55 -25.35
C ARG A 559 14.37 19.22 -26.83
N TYR A 560 13.53 19.89 -27.59
CA TYR A 560 13.37 19.68 -29.02
C TYR A 560 13.76 20.94 -29.79
N ASP A 561 14.72 20.85 -30.72
CA ASP A 561 15.20 22.01 -31.50
C ASP A 561 14.63 22.09 -32.92
N GLY A 562 13.73 21.17 -33.29
CA GLY A 562 13.20 21.06 -34.65
C GLY A 562 13.99 20.12 -35.57
N GLN A 563 15.10 19.53 -35.12
CA GLN A 563 15.87 18.52 -35.85
C GLN A 563 16.24 17.32 -34.97
N ARG A 564 16.50 17.56 -33.69
CA ARG A 564 16.89 16.59 -32.68
C ARG A 564 16.09 16.82 -31.42
N ILE A 565 16.00 15.76 -30.62
CA ILE A 565 15.44 15.80 -29.28
C ILE A 565 16.46 15.23 -28.31
N TRP A 566 16.56 15.82 -27.13
CA TRP A 566 17.34 15.30 -26.01
C TRP A 566 16.39 14.95 -24.89
N MET A 567 16.45 13.70 -24.45
CA MET A 567 15.78 13.19 -23.26
C MET A 567 16.80 13.11 -22.14
N TYR A 568 16.47 13.61 -20.95
CA TYR A 568 17.38 13.58 -19.81
C TYR A 568 16.62 13.62 -18.49
N ASN A 569 17.26 13.09 -17.44
CA ASN A 569 16.69 12.95 -16.10
C ASN A 569 15.37 12.18 -16.13
N CYS A 570 15.30 11.08 -16.87
CA CYS A 570 14.17 10.17 -16.83
C CYS A 570 14.12 9.48 -15.46
N HIS A 571 12.96 9.51 -14.80
CA HIS A 571 12.76 8.91 -13.49
C HIS A 571 11.30 8.52 -13.27
N ILE A 572 11.09 7.60 -12.33
CA ILE A 572 9.77 7.25 -11.82
C ILE A 572 9.30 8.32 -10.83
N GLY A 573 8.01 8.67 -10.92
CA GLY A 573 7.40 9.87 -10.34
C GLY A 573 7.15 9.88 -8.84
#